data_AF-A0A1Y5NBN7-F1
#
_entry.id   AF-A0A1Y5NBN7-F1
#
_cell.length_a   1.000
_cell.length_b   1.000
_cell.length_c   1.000
_cell.angle_alpha   90.00
_cell.angle_beta   90.00
_cell.angle_gamma   90.00
#
_symmetry.space_group_name_H-M   'P 1'
#
loop_
_entity.id
_entity.type
_entity.pdbx_description
1 polymer ?
#
loop_
_entity_poly.entity_id
_entity_poly.type
_entity_poly.pdbx_seq_one_letter_code
_entity_poly.pdbx_strand_id
1 'polypeptide(L)'
;MDRRKFIILGSVAAAAGYGIGKILPKSSGDKLYLRPPGAVDDFDDLCVKCGQCVQVCPYHSISLLDIKDGYSNGTAYIDPKKRGCYLCDLFPCVLACPSGALDHATKVVDDVKMGVAVLSNANACMCLKREKLSEDSVEDLLVRKVYNDREEAEKDKIKGKIGQICDLCVSICPVGDSAIVMSEANLPLIKHGCVGCGVCAEVCPVKIINIAPKMSYDEIYKEKE
;
A
#
# COMPACT_ATOMS: atom_id res chain seq x y z
N MET A 1 22.65 46.81 25.78
CA MET A 1 21.59 45.78 25.93
C MET A 1 21.99 44.87 27.08
N ASP A 2 21.14 44.75 28.09
CA ASP A 2 21.50 44.18 29.41
C ASP A 2 21.52 42.63 29.38
N ARG A 3 22.57 42.00 29.93
CA ARG A 3 22.79 40.54 29.84
C ARG A 3 21.63 39.73 30.44
N ARG A 4 20.98 40.27 31.48
CA ARG A 4 19.78 39.66 32.09
C ARG A 4 18.59 39.63 31.14
N LYS A 5 18.41 40.69 30.34
CA LYS A 5 17.32 40.74 29.35
C LYS A 5 17.53 39.73 28.22
N PHE A 6 18.79 39.48 27.82
CA PHE A 6 19.10 38.52 26.76
C PHE A 6 18.82 37.06 27.17
N ILE A 7 19.13 36.69 28.41
CA ILE A 7 18.86 35.34 28.94
C ILE A 7 17.36 35.11 29.09
N ILE A 8 16.62 36.08 29.66
CA ILE A 8 15.16 35.98 29.82
C ILE A 8 14.47 35.86 28.45
N LEU A 9 14.85 36.69 27.48
CA LEU A 9 14.29 36.65 26.13
C LEU A 9 14.59 35.32 25.42
N GLY A 10 15.80 34.78 25.59
CA GLY A 10 16.19 33.48 25.05
C GLY A 10 15.41 32.31 25.67
N SER A 11 15.20 32.31 26.99
CA SER A 11 14.41 31.28 27.67
C SER A 11 12.92 31.34 27.32
N VAL A 12 12.36 32.53 27.14
CA VAL A 12 10.97 32.72 26.70
C VAL A 12 10.79 32.26 25.25
N ALA A 13 11.75 32.57 24.37
CA ALA A 13 11.73 32.10 22.98
C ALA A 13 11.84 30.57 22.89
N ALA A 14 12.67 29.94 23.72
CA ALA A 14 12.80 28.48 23.77
C ALA A 14 11.53 27.79 24.31
N ALA A 15 10.93 28.32 25.37
CA ALA A 15 9.68 27.78 25.92
C ALA A 15 8.48 27.99 24.97
N ALA A 16 8.41 29.15 24.30
CA ALA A 16 7.41 29.42 23.27
C ALA A 16 7.60 28.51 22.05
N GLY A 17 8.84 28.32 21.58
CA GLY A 17 9.14 27.41 20.46
C GLY A 17 8.76 25.95 20.76
N TYR A 18 9.02 25.47 21.98
CA TYR A 18 8.63 24.13 22.42
C TYR A 18 7.11 23.97 22.56
N GLY A 19 6.41 24.97 23.11
CA GLY A 19 4.96 24.97 23.24
C GLY A 19 4.23 25.08 21.90
N ILE A 20 4.73 25.92 20.99
CA ILE A 20 4.17 26.11 19.64
C ILE A 20 4.36 24.85 18.79
N GLY A 21 5.48 24.12 18.93
CA GLY A 21 5.70 22.85 18.22
C GLY A 21 4.71 21.74 18.55
N LYS A 22 4.07 21.77 19.74
CA LYS A 22 2.98 20.85 20.12
C LYS A 22 1.58 21.35 19.75
N ILE A 23 1.40 22.65 19.56
CA ILE A 23 0.09 23.30 19.36
C ILE A 23 -0.17 23.63 17.88
N LEU A 24 0.87 23.68 17.05
CA LEU A 24 0.70 23.75 15.60
C LEU A 24 0.01 22.45 15.14
N PRO A 25 -1.13 22.54 14.42
CA PRO A 25 -1.71 21.37 13.80
C PRO A 25 -0.65 20.71 12.92
N LYS A 26 -0.48 19.37 13.03
CA LYS A 26 0.29 18.58 12.06
C LYS A 26 -0.23 18.96 10.67
N SER A 27 0.50 19.84 10.01
CA SER A 27 0.01 20.58 8.85
C SER A 27 0.10 19.71 7.59
N SER A 28 -0.98 19.74 6.82
CA SER A 28 -1.29 18.98 5.61
C SER A 28 -1.90 17.62 5.93
N GLY A 29 -3.21 17.47 5.69
CA GLY A 29 -3.98 16.26 5.99
C GLY A 29 -3.19 15.00 5.67
N ASP A 30 -3.01 14.16 6.69
CA ASP A 30 -2.17 12.95 6.61
C ASP A 30 -2.58 12.18 5.36
N LYS A 31 -1.75 12.25 4.31
CA LYS A 31 -1.89 11.36 3.17
C LYS A 31 -1.75 9.96 3.74
N LEU A 32 -2.84 9.20 3.71
CA LEU A 32 -2.82 7.81 4.12
C LEU A 32 -1.99 7.05 3.08
N TYR A 33 -0.75 6.75 3.44
CA TYR A 33 0.15 5.93 2.64
C TYR A 33 -0.09 4.45 2.96
N LEU A 34 -0.14 3.61 1.91
CA LEU A 34 -0.11 2.17 2.09
C LEU A 34 1.29 1.76 2.55
N ARG A 35 1.39 1.18 3.74
CA ARG A 35 2.67 0.75 4.33
C ARG A 35 2.98 -0.70 3.98
N PRO A 36 4.26 -1.12 4.01
CA PRO A 36 4.63 -2.52 3.80
C PRO A 36 3.97 -3.49 4.80
N PRO A 37 3.96 -4.80 4.51
CA PRO A 37 3.49 -5.82 5.45
C PRO A 37 4.15 -5.68 6.81
N GLY A 38 3.37 -5.89 7.87
CA GLY A 38 3.84 -5.80 9.27
C GLY A 38 4.00 -4.38 9.81
N ALA A 39 3.67 -3.33 9.05
CA ALA A 39 3.74 -1.97 9.57
C ALA A 39 2.86 -1.77 10.81
N VAL A 40 3.46 -1.30 11.90
CA VAL A 40 2.74 -0.94 13.14
C VAL A 40 2.06 0.42 13.02
N ASP A 41 1.18 0.75 13.95
CA ASP A 41 0.41 2.00 13.90
C ASP A 41 1.30 3.26 13.88
N ASP A 42 2.35 3.25 14.71
CA ASP A 42 3.34 4.31 14.86
C ASP A 42 4.53 4.17 13.88
N PHE A 43 4.29 3.57 12.71
CA PHE A 43 5.32 3.28 11.69
C PHE A 43 6.24 4.47 11.39
N ASP A 44 5.67 5.66 11.18
CA ASP A 44 6.42 6.87 10.83
C ASP A 44 7.40 7.30 11.92
N ASP A 45 7.09 7.01 13.18
CA ASP A 45 7.90 7.37 14.34
C ASP A 45 9.05 6.38 14.54
N LEU A 46 8.82 5.11 14.20
CA LEU A 46 9.80 4.01 14.35
C LEU A 46 10.67 3.81 13.11
N CYS A 47 10.23 4.26 11.93
CA CYS A 47 10.98 4.04 10.69
C CYS A 47 12.25 4.88 10.68
N VAL A 48 13.41 4.22 10.78
CA VAL A 48 14.73 4.86 10.71
C VAL A 48 15.19 5.20 9.28
N LYS A 49 14.32 5.03 8.28
CA LYS A 49 14.55 5.45 6.88
C LYS A 49 15.80 4.83 6.24
N CYS A 50 16.15 3.61 6.66
CA CYS A 50 17.36 2.91 6.22
C CYS A 50 17.25 2.30 4.80
N GLY A 51 16.05 2.17 4.25
CA GLY A 51 15.82 1.62 2.91
C GLY A 51 16.02 0.11 2.76
N GLN A 52 16.31 -0.65 3.83
CA GLN A 52 16.56 -2.09 3.75
C GLN A 52 15.37 -2.86 3.15
N CYS A 53 14.15 -2.52 3.55
CA CYS A 53 12.93 -3.10 2.98
C CYS A 53 12.80 -2.91 1.45
N VAL A 54 13.30 -1.79 0.91
CA VAL A 54 13.33 -1.52 -0.54
C VAL A 54 14.32 -2.44 -1.24
N GLN A 55 15.50 -2.65 -0.64
CA GLN A 55 16.56 -3.47 -1.23
C GLN A 55 16.19 -4.96 -1.28
N VAL A 56 15.49 -5.46 -0.26
CA VAL A 56 15.13 -6.88 -0.16
C VAL A 56 13.79 -7.23 -0.82
N CYS A 57 13.03 -6.25 -1.31
CA CYS A 57 11.73 -6.49 -1.93
C CYS A 57 11.90 -7.14 -3.31
N PRO A 58 11.58 -8.44 -3.50
CA PRO A 58 11.84 -9.13 -4.77
C PRO A 58 11.00 -8.58 -5.92
N TYR A 59 9.86 -7.96 -5.60
CA TYR A 59 8.95 -7.35 -6.55
C TYR A 59 9.17 -5.85 -6.68
N HIS A 60 10.15 -5.23 -6.02
CA HIS A 60 10.35 -3.77 -6.12
C HIS A 60 9.09 -2.93 -5.84
N SER A 61 8.18 -3.44 -5.00
CA SER A 61 6.89 -2.80 -4.69
C SER A 61 7.03 -1.66 -3.68
N ILE A 62 8.13 -1.66 -2.92
CA ILE A 62 8.37 -0.70 -1.84
C ILE A 62 9.24 0.43 -2.37
N SER A 63 8.84 1.67 -2.11
CA SER A 63 9.59 2.88 -2.41
C SER A 63 9.69 3.76 -1.16
N LEU A 64 10.59 4.75 -1.16
CA LEU A 64 10.68 5.75 -0.11
C LEU A 64 9.95 7.01 -0.52
N LEU A 65 9.24 7.62 0.43
CA LEU A 65 8.62 8.93 0.26
C LEU A 65 9.69 10.02 0.12
N ASP A 66 9.34 11.12 -0.54
CA ASP A 66 10.24 12.22 -0.86
C ASP A 66 10.08 13.36 0.16
N ILE A 67 10.93 14.39 0.07
CA ILE A 67 10.93 15.57 0.94
C ILE A 67 9.60 16.33 0.94
N LYS A 68 8.78 16.12 -0.09
CA LYS A 68 7.45 16.73 -0.25
C LYS A 68 6.37 16.05 0.59
N ASP A 69 6.64 14.88 1.15
CA ASP A 69 5.70 14.09 1.95
C ASP A 69 5.74 14.45 3.45
N GLY A 70 6.34 15.59 3.78
CA GLY A 70 6.27 16.20 5.11
C GLY A 70 6.83 15.28 6.20
N TYR A 71 6.00 14.97 7.18
CA TYR A 71 6.39 14.14 8.32
C TYR A 71 6.90 12.74 7.89
N SER A 72 6.23 12.16 6.90
CA SER A 72 6.52 10.83 6.39
C SER A 72 7.67 10.78 5.39
N ASN A 73 8.35 11.89 5.09
CA ASN A 73 9.49 11.94 4.18
C ASN A 73 10.51 10.82 4.47
N GLY A 74 10.94 10.08 3.45
CA GLY A 74 11.95 9.03 3.55
C GLY A 74 11.48 7.74 4.21
N THR A 75 10.21 7.66 4.63
CA THR A 75 9.62 6.42 5.15
C THR A 75 9.15 5.53 4.00
N ALA A 76 9.09 4.22 4.24
CA ALA A 76 8.72 3.26 3.21
C ALA A 76 7.22 3.24 2.95
N TYR A 77 6.83 3.14 1.68
CA TYR A 77 5.45 3.05 1.24
C TYR A 77 5.31 2.16 0.00
N ILE A 78 4.08 1.79 -0.32
CA ILE A 78 3.70 1.05 -1.53
C ILE A 78 2.68 1.90 -2.30
N ASP A 79 2.89 2.03 -3.60
CA ASP A 79 1.90 2.63 -4.50
C ASP A 79 1.14 1.50 -5.23
N PRO A 80 -0.07 1.13 -4.77
CA PRO A 80 -0.79 -0.01 -5.32
C PRO A 80 -1.23 0.20 -6.77
N LYS A 81 -1.25 1.44 -7.29
CA LYS A 81 -1.56 1.71 -8.71
C LYS A 81 -0.37 1.46 -9.62
N LYS A 82 0.85 1.53 -9.07
CA LYS A 82 2.10 1.23 -9.79
C LYS A 82 2.47 -0.23 -9.60
N ARG A 83 2.61 -0.69 -8.35
CA ARG A 83 3.04 -2.05 -8.01
C ARG A 83 2.58 -2.45 -6.61
N GLY A 84 1.70 -3.44 -6.54
CA GLY A 84 1.21 -4.00 -5.29
C GLY A 84 2.24 -4.89 -4.60
N CYS A 85 1.97 -5.26 -3.36
CA CYS A 85 2.73 -6.26 -2.61
C CYS A 85 2.25 -7.67 -2.98
N TYR A 86 3.15 -8.51 -3.50
CA TYR A 86 2.83 -9.90 -3.87
C TYR A 86 2.93 -10.90 -2.71
N LEU A 87 2.96 -10.41 -1.46
CA LEU A 87 2.91 -11.23 -0.23
C LEU A 87 3.90 -12.40 -0.23
N CYS A 88 5.19 -12.07 -0.32
CA CYS A 88 6.26 -13.05 -0.34
C CYS A 88 6.27 -13.95 0.90
N ASP A 89 6.65 -15.21 0.71
CA ASP A 89 7.00 -16.11 1.81
C ASP A 89 8.04 -15.46 2.74
N LEU A 90 7.83 -15.60 4.06
CA LEU A 90 8.68 -15.10 5.14
C LEU A 90 8.88 -13.58 5.19
N PHE A 91 8.23 -12.80 4.32
CA PHE A 91 8.31 -11.34 4.26
C PHE A 91 9.73 -10.77 4.47
N PRO A 92 10.64 -10.86 3.48
CA PRO A 92 12.01 -10.35 3.61
C PRO A 92 12.10 -8.89 4.07
N CYS A 93 11.12 -8.07 3.68
CA CYS A 93 11.02 -6.67 4.13
C CYS A 93 10.83 -6.53 5.64
N VAL A 94 10.00 -7.39 6.25
CA VAL A 94 9.78 -7.46 7.70
C VAL A 94 11.07 -7.91 8.39
N LEU A 95 11.66 -9.03 7.94
CA LEU A 95 12.90 -9.58 8.51
C LEU A 95 14.09 -8.62 8.44
N ALA A 96 14.14 -7.78 7.42
CA ALA A 96 15.21 -6.79 7.25
C ALA A 96 14.97 -5.50 8.04
N CYS A 97 13.87 -5.34 8.78
CA CYS A 97 13.56 -4.11 9.51
C CYS A 97 14.32 -4.04 10.84
N PRO A 98 15.33 -3.17 10.99
CA PRO A 98 16.12 -3.14 12.22
C PRO A 98 15.43 -2.40 13.38
N SER A 99 14.45 -1.54 13.08
CA SER A 99 13.84 -0.64 14.07
C SER A 99 12.53 -1.13 14.66
N GLY A 100 11.99 -2.25 14.15
CA GLY A 100 10.67 -2.74 14.54
C GLY A 100 9.49 -1.91 14.01
N ALA A 101 9.74 -1.01 13.04
CA ALA A 101 8.66 -0.34 12.33
C ALA A 101 7.79 -1.33 11.55
N LEU A 102 8.39 -2.44 11.10
CA LEU A 102 7.69 -3.63 10.63
C LEU A 102 7.81 -4.70 11.70
N ASP A 103 6.67 -5.24 12.15
CA ASP A 103 6.56 -6.23 13.22
C ASP A 103 7.01 -7.61 12.75
N HIS A 104 8.06 -8.14 13.37
CA HIS A 104 8.58 -9.49 13.11
C HIS A 104 7.62 -10.63 13.51
N ALA A 105 6.51 -10.31 14.19
CA ALA A 105 5.42 -11.26 14.40
C ALA A 105 4.66 -11.57 13.09
N THR A 106 4.69 -10.69 12.08
CA THR A 106 4.10 -10.93 10.76
C THR A 106 4.92 -11.95 9.98
N LYS A 107 4.44 -13.20 9.95
CA LYS A 107 5.15 -14.36 9.36
C LYS A 107 4.37 -15.02 8.24
N VAL A 108 3.04 -14.98 8.31
CA VAL A 108 2.14 -15.54 7.30
C VAL A 108 1.22 -14.47 6.73
N VAL A 109 0.58 -14.77 5.59
CA VAL A 109 -0.34 -13.84 4.91
C VAL A 109 -1.45 -13.35 5.82
N ASP A 110 -1.99 -14.22 6.68
CA ASP A 110 -3.09 -13.91 7.59
C ASP A 110 -2.71 -12.87 8.67
N ASP A 111 -1.41 -12.67 8.95
CA ASP A 111 -0.94 -11.65 9.88
C ASP A 111 -0.96 -10.23 9.25
N VAL A 112 -1.07 -10.14 7.93
CA VAL A 112 -0.90 -8.88 7.19
C VAL A 112 -2.16 -8.01 7.28
N LYS A 113 -1.96 -6.75 7.70
CA LYS A 113 -3.04 -5.76 7.85
C LYS A 113 -2.66 -4.42 7.22
N MET A 114 -2.48 -4.40 5.90
CA MET A 114 -2.05 -3.17 5.20
C MET A 114 -3.23 -2.23 4.89
N GLY A 115 -4.42 -2.79 4.68
CA GLY A 115 -5.63 -2.06 4.35
C GLY A 115 -6.69 -2.98 3.77
N VAL A 116 -7.63 -2.43 3.01
CA VAL A 116 -8.65 -3.20 2.30
C VAL A 116 -8.90 -2.62 0.90
N ALA A 117 -9.17 -3.48 -0.07
CA ALA A 117 -9.55 -3.05 -1.41
C ALA A 117 -10.97 -2.45 -1.41
N VAL A 118 -11.17 -1.39 -2.21
CA VAL A 118 -12.44 -0.67 -2.38
C VAL A 118 -12.66 -0.36 -3.86
N LEU A 119 -13.86 -0.62 -4.35
CA LEU A 119 -14.25 -0.27 -5.73
C LEU A 119 -14.76 1.16 -5.77
N SER A 120 -14.24 1.98 -6.68
CA SER A 120 -14.70 3.36 -6.87
C SER A 120 -15.82 3.49 -7.91
N ASN A 121 -15.67 2.84 -9.08
CA ASN A 121 -16.63 2.92 -10.19
C ASN A 121 -16.89 1.55 -10.81
N ALA A 122 -17.89 0.84 -10.27
CA ALA A 122 -18.27 -0.49 -10.75
C ALA A 122 -18.67 -0.51 -12.25
N ASN A 123 -19.27 0.57 -12.76
CA ASN A 123 -19.76 0.65 -14.15
C ASN A 123 -18.63 0.64 -15.19
N ALA A 124 -17.41 0.97 -14.80
CA ALA A 124 -16.25 0.90 -15.68
C ALA A 124 -15.65 -0.52 -15.76
N CYS A 125 -16.08 -1.47 -14.94
CA CYS A 125 -15.54 -2.82 -14.91
C CYS A 125 -15.70 -3.53 -16.27
N MET A 126 -14.58 -4.02 -16.82
CA MET A 126 -14.58 -4.80 -18.06
C MET A 126 -15.36 -6.12 -17.93
N CYS A 127 -15.26 -6.79 -16.77
CA CYS A 127 -15.99 -8.04 -16.50
C CYS A 127 -17.51 -7.80 -16.56
N LEU A 128 -17.98 -6.72 -15.93
CA LEU A 128 -19.39 -6.31 -15.96
C LEU A 128 -19.88 -6.07 -17.40
N LYS A 129 -19.04 -5.45 -18.23
CA LYS A 129 -19.31 -5.21 -19.65
C LYS A 129 -19.11 -6.42 -20.56
N ARG A 130 -18.64 -7.55 -20.01
CA ARG A 130 -18.24 -8.76 -20.75
C ARG A 130 -17.14 -8.52 -21.79
N GLU A 131 -16.28 -7.55 -21.53
CA GLU A 131 -15.13 -7.24 -22.37
C GLU A 131 -14.00 -8.23 -22.11
N LYS A 132 -13.33 -8.63 -23.20
CA LYS A 132 -12.14 -9.48 -23.14
C LYS A 132 -10.91 -8.63 -22.90
N LEU A 133 -9.93 -9.22 -22.22
CA LEU A 133 -8.64 -8.60 -22.03
C LEU A 133 -7.89 -8.53 -23.37
N SER A 134 -7.48 -7.33 -23.79
CA SER A 134 -6.59 -7.13 -24.94
C SER A 134 -5.16 -6.85 -24.49
N GLU A 135 -4.19 -6.98 -25.40
CA GLU A 135 -2.81 -6.54 -25.16
C GLU A 135 -2.75 -5.06 -24.75
N ASP A 136 -3.47 -4.19 -25.46
CA ASP A 136 -3.57 -2.75 -25.14
C ASP A 136 -4.10 -2.47 -23.74
N SER A 137 -4.99 -3.33 -23.22
CA SER A 137 -5.59 -3.15 -21.88
C SER A 137 -4.58 -3.37 -20.74
N VAL A 138 -3.47 -4.05 -21.02
CA VAL A 138 -2.43 -4.39 -20.03
C VAL A 138 -1.03 -4.04 -20.52
N GLU A 139 -0.93 -3.15 -21.51
CA GLU A 139 0.34 -2.79 -22.13
C GLU A 139 1.35 -2.34 -21.08
N ASP A 140 0.93 -1.50 -20.13
CA ASP A 140 1.72 -0.99 -19.01
C ASP A 140 2.27 -2.08 -18.09
N LEU A 141 1.59 -3.23 -18.00
CA LEU A 141 2.04 -4.42 -17.27
C LEU A 141 3.00 -5.28 -18.12
N LEU A 142 2.77 -5.36 -19.43
CA LEU A 142 3.55 -6.17 -20.38
C LEU A 142 4.88 -5.52 -20.78
N VAL A 143 4.96 -4.21 -20.90
CA VAL A 143 6.22 -3.51 -21.25
C VAL A 143 7.13 -3.31 -20.04
N ARG A 144 6.62 -3.58 -18.83
CA ARG A 144 7.39 -3.44 -17.61
C ARG A 144 8.65 -4.31 -17.65
N LYS A 145 9.75 -3.68 -17.22
CA LYS A 145 11.03 -4.35 -17.03
C LYS A 145 10.92 -5.37 -15.90
N VAL A 146 11.44 -6.56 -16.17
CA VAL A 146 11.51 -7.68 -15.25
C VAL A 146 12.95 -7.82 -14.78
N TYR A 147 13.15 -8.04 -13.48
CA TYR A 147 14.47 -8.17 -12.87
C TYR A 147 14.77 -9.59 -12.38
N ASN A 148 13.77 -10.44 -12.21
CA ASN A 148 13.91 -11.81 -11.71
C ASN A 148 12.74 -12.70 -12.11
N ASP A 149 12.91 -14.01 -11.89
CA ASP A 149 11.94 -15.05 -12.28
C ASP A 149 10.56 -14.89 -11.62
N ARG A 150 10.48 -14.31 -10.41
CA ARG A 150 9.20 -14.08 -9.74
C ARG A 150 8.39 -13.04 -10.48
N GLU A 151 9.04 -11.98 -10.93
CA GLU A 151 8.39 -10.94 -11.72
C GLU A 151 8.01 -11.42 -13.13
N GLU A 152 8.83 -12.27 -13.76
CA GLU A 152 8.47 -12.89 -15.05
C GLU A 152 7.25 -13.80 -14.89
N ALA A 153 7.19 -14.60 -13.81
CA ALA A 153 6.06 -15.48 -13.55
C ALA A 153 4.72 -14.71 -13.44
N GLU A 154 4.70 -13.56 -12.77
CA GLU A 154 3.48 -12.73 -12.70
C GLU A 154 3.12 -12.15 -14.07
N LYS A 155 4.13 -11.74 -14.84
CA LYS A 155 3.94 -11.25 -16.21
C LYS A 155 3.37 -12.32 -17.13
N ASP A 156 3.83 -13.55 -17.03
CA ASP A 156 3.35 -14.68 -17.81
C ASP A 156 1.91 -15.08 -17.43
N LYS A 157 1.54 -15.00 -16.14
CA LYS A 157 0.14 -15.15 -15.71
C LYS A 157 -0.76 -14.11 -16.38
N ILE A 158 -0.32 -12.86 -16.47
CA ILE A 158 -1.09 -11.78 -17.13
C ILE A 158 -1.19 -12.04 -18.64
N LYS A 159 -0.08 -12.40 -19.31
CA LYS A 159 -0.09 -12.77 -20.75
C LYS A 159 -1.07 -13.91 -21.03
N GLY A 160 -1.09 -14.94 -20.18
CA GLY A 160 -1.98 -16.10 -20.32
C GLY A 160 -3.47 -15.78 -20.23
N LYS A 161 -3.84 -14.60 -19.72
CA LYS A 161 -5.23 -14.13 -19.58
C LYS A 161 -5.73 -13.31 -20.77
N ILE A 162 -4.85 -12.95 -21.72
CA ILE A 162 -5.23 -12.20 -22.91
C ILE A 162 -6.24 -13.01 -23.74
N GLY A 163 -7.28 -12.33 -24.23
CA GLY A 163 -8.39 -12.94 -24.98
C GLY A 163 -9.49 -13.57 -24.12
N GLN A 164 -9.31 -13.66 -22.79
CA GLN A 164 -10.33 -14.15 -21.86
C GLN A 164 -11.18 -12.99 -21.32
N ILE A 165 -12.37 -13.30 -20.76
CA ILE A 165 -13.16 -12.31 -20.02
C ILE A 165 -12.32 -11.83 -18.83
N CYS A 166 -12.30 -10.52 -18.60
CA CYS A 166 -11.46 -9.93 -17.57
C CYS A 166 -11.81 -10.47 -16.17
N ASP A 167 -10.87 -11.20 -15.56
CA ASP A 167 -10.93 -11.67 -14.17
C ASP A 167 -9.66 -11.36 -13.37
N LEU A 168 -8.78 -10.52 -13.91
CA LEU A 168 -7.39 -10.34 -13.44
C LEU A 168 -7.29 -10.09 -11.94
N CYS A 169 -8.13 -9.23 -11.37
CA CYS A 169 -8.06 -8.90 -9.94
C CYS A 169 -8.32 -10.10 -9.02
N VAL A 170 -9.07 -11.09 -9.49
CA VAL A 170 -9.32 -12.35 -8.77
C VAL A 170 -8.23 -13.36 -9.09
N SER A 171 -7.94 -13.57 -10.38
CA SER A 171 -7.02 -14.64 -10.80
C SER A 171 -5.56 -14.42 -10.40
N ILE A 172 -5.15 -13.16 -10.20
CA ILE A 172 -3.80 -12.80 -9.73
C ILE A 172 -3.73 -12.51 -8.23
N CYS A 173 -4.86 -12.63 -7.50
CA CYS A 173 -4.87 -12.34 -6.07
C CYS A 173 -4.00 -13.36 -5.31
N PRO A 174 -2.94 -12.93 -4.61
CA PRO A 174 -2.07 -13.85 -3.87
C PRO A 174 -2.75 -14.49 -2.64
N VAL A 175 -3.86 -13.92 -2.18
CA VAL A 175 -4.64 -14.45 -1.06
C VAL A 175 -5.71 -15.45 -1.52
N GLY A 176 -6.17 -15.34 -2.78
CA GLY A 176 -7.22 -16.18 -3.35
C GLY A 176 -8.64 -15.82 -2.89
N ASP A 177 -9.54 -16.81 -2.94
CA ASP A 177 -10.99 -16.64 -2.79
C ASP A 177 -11.44 -16.10 -1.42
N SER A 178 -10.59 -16.22 -0.40
CA SER A 178 -10.87 -15.64 0.92
C SER A 178 -10.81 -14.10 0.91
N ALA A 179 -10.13 -13.48 -0.07
CA ALA A 179 -9.98 -12.03 -0.18
C ALA A 179 -10.85 -11.40 -1.26
N ILE A 180 -11.03 -12.05 -2.40
CA ILE A 180 -11.77 -11.50 -3.54
C ILE A 180 -12.33 -12.62 -4.42
N VAL A 181 -13.57 -12.49 -4.85
CA VAL A 181 -14.24 -13.42 -5.78
C VAL A 181 -15.05 -12.65 -6.80
N MET A 182 -15.37 -13.26 -7.94
CA MET A 182 -16.39 -12.70 -8.84
C MET A 182 -17.78 -13.04 -8.33
N SER A 183 -18.62 -12.01 -8.20
CA SER A 183 -20.04 -12.15 -7.89
C SER A 183 -20.85 -12.59 -9.11
N GLU A 184 -22.08 -13.03 -8.89
CA GLU A 184 -23.04 -13.36 -9.96
C GLU A 184 -23.33 -12.17 -10.89
N ALA A 185 -23.14 -10.94 -10.39
CA ALA A 185 -23.27 -9.71 -11.16
C ALA A 185 -22.04 -9.38 -12.03
N ASN A 186 -21.05 -10.27 -12.14
CA ASN A 186 -19.78 -10.04 -12.85
C ASN A 186 -18.99 -8.84 -12.31
N LEU A 187 -19.05 -8.63 -11.00
CA LEU A 187 -18.25 -7.64 -10.29
C LEU A 187 -17.38 -8.29 -9.22
N PRO A 188 -16.15 -7.78 -9.00
CA PRO A 188 -15.31 -8.26 -7.93
C PRO A 188 -15.93 -7.90 -6.58
N LEU A 189 -16.12 -8.93 -5.75
CA LEU A 189 -16.62 -8.83 -4.39
C LEU A 189 -15.46 -9.03 -3.43
N ILE A 190 -15.14 -7.99 -2.66
CA ILE A 190 -14.12 -8.05 -1.61
C ILE A 190 -14.65 -8.84 -0.42
N LYS A 191 -13.81 -9.69 0.16
CA LYS A 191 -14.10 -10.59 1.28
C LYS A 191 -13.21 -10.27 2.48
N HIS A 192 -13.55 -10.84 3.63
CA HIS A 192 -12.89 -10.56 4.90
C HIS A 192 -11.41 -10.95 4.95
N GLY A 193 -10.95 -11.88 4.10
CA GLY A 193 -9.53 -12.23 3.99
C GLY A 193 -8.69 -11.19 3.23
N CYS A 194 -9.27 -10.09 2.74
CA CYS A 194 -8.50 -9.05 2.06
C CYS A 194 -7.54 -8.35 3.03
N VAL A 195 -6.25 -8.44 2.74
CA VAL A 195 -5.17 -7.84 3.55
C VAL A 195 -4.67 -6.48 3.02
N GLY A 196 -5.26 -6.00 1.91
CA GLY A 196 -4.91 -4.70 1.31
C GLY A 196 -3.60 -4.67 0.54
N CYS A 197 -3.13 -5.81 0.02
CA CYS A 197 -1.81 -5.92 -0.62
C CYS A 197 -1.65 -5.07 -1.88
N GLY A 198 -2.74 -4.69 -2.57
CA GLY A 198 -2.70 -3.77 -3.71
C GLY A 198 -2.52 -4.42 -5.09
N VAL A 199 -2.29 -5.73 -5.17
CA VAL A 199 -2.09 -6.44 -6.47
C VAL A 199 -3.29 -6.26 -7.41
N CYS A 200 -4.51 -6.33 -6.88
CA CYS A 200 -5.72 -6.10 -7.66
C CYS A 200 -5.85 -4.67 -8.22
N ALA A 201 -5.32 -3.67 -7.51
CA ALA A 201 -5.30 -2.29 -7.98
C ALA A 201 -4.25 -2.06 -9.07
N GLU A 202 -3.10 -2.75 -8.97
CA GLU A 202 -2.04 -2.73 -9.97
C GLU A 202 -2.56 -3.27 -11.31
N VAL A 203 -3.13 -4.48 -11.27
CA VAL A 203 -3.48 -5.24 -12.48
C VAL A 203 -4.79 -4.83 -13.13
N CYS A 204 -5.59 -3.97 -12.49
CA CYS A 204 -6.89 -3.55 -13.03
C CYS A 204 -6.71 -2.63 -14.25
N PRO A 205 -7.11 -3.04 -15.47
CA PRO A 205 -6.94 -2.21 -16.67
C PRO A 205 -7.64 -0.86 -16.59
N VAL A 206 -8.84 -0.86 -16.00
CA VAL A 206 -9.72 0.31 -15.87
C VAL A 206 -9.56 1.04 -14.53
N LYS A 207 -8.58 0.62 -13.70
CA LYS A 207 -8.18 1.27 -12.44
C LYS A 207 -9.34 1.62 -11.49
N ILE A 208 -10.33 0.73 -11.38
CA ILE A 208 -11.51 0.92 -10.51
C ILE A 208 -11.30 0.46 -9.06
N ILE A 209 -10.20 -0.26 -8.78
CA ILE A 209 -9.87 -0.77 -7.45
C ILE A 209 -8.84 0.15 -6.81
N ASN A 210 -9.15 0.63 -5.61
CA ASN A 210 -8.26 1.40 -4.75
C ASN A 210 -8.03 0.61 -3.46
N ILE A 211 -6.97 0.94 -2.72
CA ILE A 211 -6.73 0.38 -1.39
C ILE A 211 -6.98 1.48 -0.37
N ALA A 212 -7.83 1.23 0.60
CA ALA A 212 -8.02 2.04 1.80
C ALA A 212 -6.95 1.63 2.84
N PRO A 213 -5.88 2.42 3.03
CA PRO A 213 -4.77 2.04 3.90
C PRO A 213 -5.19 2.09 5.37
N LYS A 214 -4.62 1.22 6.21
CA LYS A 214 -4.89 1.14 7.66
C LYS A 214 -6.37 0.90 8.04
N MET A 215 -7.21 0.51 7.08
CA MET A 215 -8.61 0.14 7.35
C MET A 215 -8.80 -1.36 7.26
N SER A 216 -9.61 -1.89 8.16
CA SER A 216 -10.07 -3.28 8.14
C SER A 216 -11.29 -3.45 7.23
N TYR A 217 -11.59 -4.72 6.89
CA TYR A 217 -12.79 -5.06 6.13
C TYR A 217 -14.06 -4.55 6.82
N ASP A 218 -14.17 -4.75 8.13
CA ASP A 218 -15.34 -4.38 8.90
C ASP A 218 -15.58 -2.86 8.92
N GLU A 219 -14.52 -2.06 9.01
CA GLU A 219 -14.64 -0.60 8.98
C GLU A 219 -15.17 -0.04 7.65
N ILE A 220 -14.98 -0.76 6.55
CA ILE A 220 -15.45 -0.36 5.23
C ILE A 220 -16.79 -1.01 4.86
N TYR A 221 -16.98 -2.29 5.18
CA TYR A 221 -18.05 -3.12 4.62
C TYR A 221 -19.09 -3.60 5.63
N LYS A 222 -18.86 -3.48 6.95
CA LYS A 222 -19.95 -3.70 7.91
C LYS A 222 -20.70 -2.38 8.11
N GLU A 223 -22.02 -2.44 7.96
CA GLU A 223 -22.89 -1.35 8.40
C GLU A 223 -22.67 -1.14 9.90
N LYS A 224 -22.49 0.12 10.32
CA LYS A 224 -22.56 0.46 11.75
C LYS A 224 -24.02 0.26 12.16
N GLU A 225 -24.27 -0.79 12.95
CA GLU A 225 -25.55 -1.00 13.63
C GLU A 225 -25.97 0.22 14.45
#